data_AF-A0A3B8Y6E5-F1
#
_entry.id   AF-A0A3B8Y6E5-F1
#
_cell.length_a   1.000
_cell.length_b   1.000
_cell.length_c   1.000
_cell.angle_alpha   90.00
_cell.angle_beta   90.00
_cell.angle_gamma   90.00
#
_symmetry.space_group_name_H-M   'P 1'
#
loop_
_entity.id
_entity.type
_entity.pdbx_description
1 polymer ?
#
loop_
_entity_poly.entity_id
_entity_poly.type
_entity_poly.pdbx_seq_one_letter_code
_entity_poly.pdbx_strand_id
1 'polypeptide(L)'
;ANKLTPEEITAAKANGSLCPKCGGGGYKGRVGVYEVMRNTERIQTLVNEGATTDRIKEAAVEEGMVTILAYSLQLVQEGYTTLEEVERVTFTDTGLEAELKAKRKSSLECQTCKAELQPEWMDCPYCLTPRFANN
;
A
#
# COMPACT_ATOMS: atom_id res chain seq x y z
N ALA A 1 0.14 -12.04 -14.64
CA ALA A 1 -0.84 -12.74 -15.50
C ALA A 1 -0.10 -13.49 -16.59
N ASN A 2 -0.62 -14.59 -17.11
CA ASN A 2 0.09 -15.39 -18.13
C ASN A 2 0.05 -14.66 -19.48
N LYS A 3 1.08 -13.86 -19.76
CA LYS A 3 1.34 -13.24 -21.07
C LYS A 3 1.99 -14.26 -21.99
N LEU A 4 1.52 -14.34 -23.22
CA LEU A 4 2.16 -15.10 -24.28
C LEU A 4 3.11 -14.21 -25.07
N THR A 5 4.23 -14.79 -25.50
CA THR A 5 5.14 -14.21 -26.49
C THR A 5 4.50 -14.18 -27.89
N PRO A 6 5.01 -13.39 -28.85
CA PRO A 6 4.45 -13.34 -30.21
C PRO A 6 4.40 -14.70 -30.93
N GLU A 7 5.41 -15.53 -30.70
CA GLU A 7 5.49 -16.90 -31.25
C GLU A 7 4.39 -17.80 -30.65
N GLU A 8 4.22 -17.75 -29.33
CA GLU A 8 3.17 -18.48 -28.61
C GLU A 8 1.75 -18.01 -29.01
N ILE A 9 1.55 -16.71 -29.24
CA ILE A 9 0.27 -16.18 -29.74
C ILE A 9 -0.05 -16.77 -31.11
N THR A 10 0.94 -16.85 -32.00
CA THR A 10 0.76 -17.40 -33.35
C THR A 10 0.41 -18.88 -33.30
N ALA A 11 1.12 -19.65 -32.47
CA ALA A 11 0.84 -21.06 -32.24
C ALA A 11 -0.56 -21.29 -31.62
N ALA A 12 -0.91 -20.51 -30.59
CA ALA A 12 -2.21 -20.58 -29.92
C ALA A 12 -3.37 -20.17 -30.85
N LYS A 13 -3.12 -19.24 -31.77
CA LYS A 13 -4.10 -18.86 -32.80
C LYS A 13 -4.32 -20.00 -33.81
N ALA A 14 -3.25 -20.64 -34.25
CA ALA A 14 -3.30 -21.73 -35.24
C ALA A 14 -4.02 -22.98 -34.71
N ASN A 15 -3.84 -23.31 -33.43
CA ASN A 15 -4.49 -24.47 -32.80
C ASN A 15 -5.83 -24.13 -32.10
N GLY A 16 -6.31 -22.90 -32.22
CA GLY A 16 -7.60 -22.46 -31.66
C GLY A 16 -7.64 -22.32 -30.14
N SER A 17 -6.50 -22.39 -29.45
CA SER A 17 -6.40 -22.23 -27.98
C SER A 17 -6.18 -20.80 -27.50
N LEU A 18 -6.04 -19.83 -28.41
CA LEU A 18 -5.84 -18.43 -28.04
C LEU A 18 -7.05 -17.90 -27.27
N CYS A 19 -6.79 -17.32 -26.09
CA CYS A 19 -7.84 -16.74 -25.27
C CYS A 19 -8.56 -15.59 -26.02
N PRO A 20 -9.87 -15.69 -26.29
CA PRO A 20 -10.61 -14.67 -27.03
C PRO A 20 -10.83 -13.39 -26.23
N LYS A 21 -10.64 -13.44 -24.89
CA LYS A 21 -10.84 -12.27 -24.02
C LYS A 21 -9.66 -11.30 -24.08
N CYS A 22 -8.43 -11.81 -23.96
CA CYS A 22 -7.21 -11.00 -23.87
C CYS A 22 -6.28 -11.14 -25.07
N GLY A 23 -6.56 -12.05 -26.02
CA GLY A 23 -5.72 -12.25 -27.21
C GLY A 23 -4.28 -12.70 -26.90
N GLY A 24 -4.05 -13.32 -25.74
CA GLY A 24 -2.72 -13.71 -25.28
C GLY A 24 -1.96 -12.63 -24.49
N GLY A 25 -2.49 -11.42 -24.38
CA GLY A 25 -1.84 -10.31 -23.66
C GLY A 25 -1.91 -10.39 -22.14
N GLY A 26 -2.56 -11.40 -21.56
CA GLY A 26 -2.67 -11.60 -20.11
C GLY A 26 -3.60 -10.62 -19.37
N TYR A 27 -3.98 -9.50 -19.99
CA TYR A 27 -4.84 -8.46 -19.40
C TYR A 27 -5.95 -8.02 -20.36
N LYS A 28 -7.06 -7.51 -19.84
CA LYS A 28 -8.14 -6.87 -20.62
C LYS A 28 -8.75 -5.72 -19.82
N GLY A 29 -8.80 -4.53 -20.41
CA GLY A 29 -9.35 -3.34 -19.75
C GLY A 29 -8.35 -2.68 -18.81
N ARG A 30 -8.86 -1.78 -17.96
CA ARG A 30 -8.09 -1.04 -16.93
C ARG A 30 -8.94 -0.92 -15.67
N VAL A 31 -8.28 -0.88 -14.51
CA VAL A 31 -8.90 -0.59 -13.22
C VAL A 31 -8.33 0.72 -12.69
N GLY A 32 -9.19 1.55 -12.08
CA GLY A 32 -8.79 2.81 -11.45
C GLY A 32 -8.32 2.59 -10.03
N VAL A 33 -7.18 3.19 -9.69
CA VAL A 33 -6.65 3.27 -8.32
C VAL A 33 -6.72 4.73 -7.86
N TYR A 34 -7.22 4.94 -6.65
CA TYR A 34 -7.48 6.26 -6.07
C TYR A 34 -6.85 6.38 -4.68
N GLU A 35 -6.34 7.56 -4.38
CA GLU A 35 -5.95 8.00 -3.04
C GLU A 35 -6.66 9.34 -2.81
N VAL A 36 -7.54 9.39 -1.82
CA VAL A 36 -8.44 10.53 -1.60
C VAL A 36 -8.22 11.08 -0.19
N MET A 37 -7.50 12.20 -0.12
CA MET A 37 -7.26 12.93 1.13
C MET A 37 -8.39 13.91 1.40
N ARG A 38 -9.09 13.74 2.53
CA ARG A 38 -10.06 14.75 3.01
C ARG A 38 -9.31 15.91 3.65
N ASN A 39 -9.68 17.14 3.29
CA ASN A 39 -9.09 18.34 3.90
C ASN A 39 -9.76 18.65 5.26
N THR A 40 -9.45 17.86 6.28
CA THR A 40 -9.96 18.03 7.65
C THR A 40 -9.32 19.23 8.36
N GLU A 41 -9.86 19.64 9.50
CA GLU A 41 -9.29 20.73 10.30
C GLU A 41 -7.83 20.44 10.71
N ARG A 42 -7.51 19.19 11.05
CA ARG A 42 -6.14 18.76 11.38
C ARG A 42 -5.19 18.95 10.20
N ILE A 43 -5.62 18.56 9.00
CA ILE A 43 -4.84 18.74 7.77
C ILE A 43 -4.64 20.23 7.47
N GLN A 44 -5.68 21.05 7.61
CA GLN A 44 -5.59 22.50 7.42
C GLN A 44 -4.58 23.14 8.38
N THR A 45 -4.60 22.75 9.66
CA THR A 45 -3.63 23.22 10.66
C THR A 45 -2.20 22.84 10.26
N LEU A 46 -1.96 21.58 9.89
CA LEU A 46 -0.63 21.12 9.46
C LEU A 46 -0.12 21.89 8.23
N VAL A 47 -1.00 22.19 7.27
CA VAL A 47 -0.64 23.02 6.11
C VAL A 47 -0.26 24.43 6.53
N ASN A 48 -1.04 25.07 7.41
CA ASN A 48 -0.75 26.42 7.90
C ASN A 48 0.55 26.49 8.71
N GLU A 49 0.92 25.42 9.41
CA GLU A 49 2.17 25.28 10.15
C GLU A 49 3.39 24.99 9.25
N GLY A 50 3.18 24.77 7.95
CA GLY A 50 4.25 24.40 7.03
C GLY A 50 4.81 22.99 7.29
N ALA A 51 3.96 22.08 7.77
CA ALA A 51 4.35 20.69 8.02
C ALA A 51 4.86 20.01 6.73
N THR A 52 5.75 19.02 6.90
CA THR A 52 6.25 18.23 5.78
C THR A 52 5.14 17.39 5.15
N THR A 53 5.31 17.05 3.87
CA THR A 53 4.39 16.17 3.14
C THR A 53 4.16 14.83 3.86
N ASP A 54 5.20 14.28 4.48
CA ASP A 54 5.14 13.04 5.26
C ASP A 54 4.21 13.17 6.46
N ARG A 55 4.26 14.30 7.17
CA ARG A 55 3.42 14.55 8.35
C ARG A 55 1.96 14.75 7.97
N ILE A 56 1.71 15.41 6.83
CA ILE A 56 0.36 15.56 6.28
C ILE A 56 -0.18 14.19 5.83
N LYS A 57 0.61 13.39 5.11
CA LYS A 57 0.22 12.05 4.64
C LYS A 57 -0.05 11.10 5.80
N GLU A 58 0.80 11.13 6.83
CA GLU A 58 0.61 10.36 8.06
C GLU A 58 -0.71 10.72 8.75
N ALA A 59 -1.00 12.01 8.95
CA ALA A 59 -2.26 12.46 9.53
C ALA A 59 -3.48 12.05 8.69
N ALA A 60 -3.38 12.14 7.37
CA ALA A 60 -4.45 11.72 6.47
C ALA A 60 -4.74 10.22 6.56
N VAL A 61 -3.69 9.37 6.64
CA VAL A 61 -3.85 7.93 6.81
C VAL A 61 -4.44 7.58 8.18
N GLU A 62 -3.99 8.26 9.25
CA GLU A 62 -4.57 8.11 10.59
C GLU A 62 -6.08 8.47 10.61
N GLU A 63 -6.51 9.40 9.76
CA GLU A 63 -7.91 9.81 9.59
C GLU A 63 -8.70 8.96 8.57
N GLY A 64 -8.13 7.85 8.10
CA GLY A 64 -8.80 6.86 7.27
C GLY A 64 -8.59 7.02 5.76
N MET A 65 -7.64 7.85 5.31
CA MET A 65 -7.21 7.84 3.92
C MET A 65 -6.58 6.48 3.57
N VAL A 66 -7.08 5.86 2.50
CA VAL A 66 -6.48 4.65 1.91
C VAL A 66 -5.45 5.07 0.88
N THR A 67 -4.23 4.54 0.98
CA THR A 67 -3.17 4.88 0.02
C THR A 67 -3.34 4.16 -1.31
N ILE A 68 -2.67 4.66 -2.35
CA ILE A 68 -2.60 3.99 -3.66
C ILE A 68 -2.15 2.53 -3.50
N LEU A 69 -1.11 2.28 -2.70
CA LEU A 69 -0.59 0.92 -2.51
C LEU A 69 -1.60 0.01 -1.81
N ALA A 70 -2.20 0.44 -0.70
CA ALA A 70 -3.18 -0.41 0.00
C ALA A 70 -4.38 -0.73 -0.89
N TYR A 71 -4.92 0.25 -1.60
CA TYR A 71 -6.02 -0.01 -2.52
C TYR A 71 -5.60 -0.90 -3.69
N SER A 72 -4.38 -0.73 -4.22
CA SER A 72 -3.84 -1.60 -5.27
C SER A 72 -3.71 -3.06 -4.80
N LEU A 73 -3.23 -3.28 -3.58
CA LEU A 73 -3.12 -4.62 -2.99
C LEU A 73 -4.50 -5.25 -2.75
N GLN A 74 -5.50 -4.46 -2.35
CA GLN A 74 -6.88 -4.92 -2.27
C GLN A 74 -7.39 -5.39 -3.65
N LEU A 75 -7.13 -4.62 -4.71
CA LEU A 75 -7.52 -5.01 -6.08
C LEU A 75 -6.80 -6.28 -6.57
N VAL A 76 -5.58 -6.56 -6.09
CA VAL A 76 -4.91 -7.85 -6.33
C VAL A 76 -5.64 -8.98 -5.61
N GLN A 77 -6.00 -8.78 -4.35
CA GLN A 77 -6.73 -9.77 -3.56
C GLN A 77 -8.10 -10.09 -4.18
N GLU A 78 -8.77 -9.08 -4.73
CA GLU A 78 -10.06 -9.22 -5.44
C GLU A 78 -9.90 -9.77 -6.87
N GLY A 79 -8.67 -9.90 -7.38
CA GLY A 79 -8.39 -10.45 -8.71
C GLY A 79 -8.59 -9.48 -9.87
N TYR A 80 -8.70 -8.18 -9.60
CA TYR A 80 -8.83 -7.13 -10.63
C TYR A 80 -7.50 -6.73 -11.28
N THR A 81 -6.39 -6.91 -10.57
CA THR A 81 -5.03 -6.62 -11.07
C THR A 81 -4.01 -7.65 -10.56
N THR A 82 -2.74 -7.50 -10.91
CA THR A 82 -1.64 -8.39 -10.51
C THR A 82 -0.58 -7.65 -9.71
N LEU A 83 0.17 -8.38 -8.88
CA LEU A 83 1.31 -7.81 -8.14
C LEU A 83 2.32 -7.14 -9.08
N GLU A 84 2.59 -7.74 -10.24
CA GLU A 84 3.44 -7.17 -11.30
C GLU A 84 2.97 -5.77 -11.72
N GLU A 85 1.66 -5.60 -11.93
CA GLU A 85 1.10 -4.29 -12.31
C GLU A 85 1.14 -3.30 -11.16
N VAL A 86 0.90 -3.74 -9.92
CA VAL A 86 1.02 -2.89 -8.73
C VAL A 86 2.45 -2.39 -8.58
N GLU A 87 3.44 -3.28 -8.59
CA GLU A 87 4.86 -2.93 -8.48
C GLU A 87 5.29 -1.93 -9.56
N ARG A 88 4.82 -2.13 -10.80
CA ARG A 88 5.10 -1.23 -11.93
C ARG A 88 4.55 0.20 -11.72
N VAL A 89 3.44 0.37 -11.01
CA VAL A 89 2.77 1.68 -10.85
C VAL A 89 3.02 2.35 -9.50
N THR A 90 3.39 1.59 -8.46
CA THR A 90 3.58 2.11 -7.09
C THR A 90 5.04 2.23 -6.67
N PHE A 91 6.01 1.97 -7.55
CA PHE A 91 7.44 1.91 -7.19
C PHE A 91 7.99 3.19 -6.53
N THR A 92 7.36 4.34 -6.75
CA THR A 92 7.75 5.64 -6.15
C THR A 92 6.79 6.15 -5.09
N ASP A 93 5.80 5.35 -4.66
CA ASP A 93 4.83 5.78 -3.66
C ASP A 93 5.39 5.63 -2.25
N THR A 94 5.46 6.74 -1.51
CA THR A 94 5.82 6.76 -0.07
C THR A 94 4.64 6.33 0.82
N GLY A 95 3.49 5.98 0.24
CA GLY A 95 2.28 5.58 0.95
C GLY A 95 2.50 4.43 1.95
N LEU A 96 3.35 3.45 1.58
CA LEU A 96 3.71 2.35 2.48
C LEU A 96 4.34 2.84 3.78
N GLU A 97 5.26 3.81 3.70
CA GLU A 97 5.94 4.33 4.89
C GLU A 97 4.98 5.08 5.80
N ALA A 98 4.07 5.87 5.22
CA ALA A 98 3.03 6.58 5.96
C ALA A 98 2.08 5.60 6.68
N GLU A 99 1.65 4.53 6.00
CA GLU A 99 0.84 3.48 6.62
C GLU A 99 1.57 2.76 7.74
N LEU A 100 2.83 2.40 7.54
CA LEU A 100 3.63 1.74 8.56
C LEU A 100 3.84 2.68 9.77
N LYS A 101 4.08 3.98 9.57
CA LYS A 101 4.19 4.96 10.66
C LYS A 101 2.87 5.08 11.43
N ALA A 102 1.74 5.22 10.73
CA ALA A 102 0.42 5.27 11.37
C ALA A 102 0.09 3.99 12.16
N LYS A 103 0.29 2.80 11.57
CA LYS A 103 0.08 1.50 12.22
C LYS A 103 1.01 1.29 13.43
N ARG A 104 2.25 1.78 13.36
CA ARG A 104 3.20 1.70 14.49
C ARG A 104 2.76 2.56 15.68
N LYS A 105 2.04 3.67 15.45
CA LYS A 105 1.44 4.47 16.52
C LYS A 105 0.19 3.85 17.14
N SER A 106 -0.56 3.04 16.40
CA SER A 106 -1.78 2.40 16.93
C SER A 106 -1.50 1.15 17.77
N SER A 107 -0.37 0.47 17.55
CA SER A 107 0.10 -0.65 18.40
C SER A 107 0.89 -0.12 19.59
N LEU A 108 0.18 0.29 20.63
CA LEU A 108 0.76 0.78 21.88
C LEU A 108 0.97 -0.33 22.91
N GLU A 109 1.21 -1.58 22.52
CA GLU A 109 1.52 -2.64 23.48
C GLU A 109 2.93 -3.19 23.27
N CYS A 110 3.67 -3.39 24.37
CA CYS A 110 4.97 -4.04 24.33
C CYS A 110 4.82 -5.52 23.97
N GLN A 111 5.55 -5.99 22.96
CA GLN A 111 5.51 -7.40 22.53
C GLN A 111 6.02 -8.39 23.60
N THR A 112 6.82 -7.92 24.56
CA THR A 112 7.39 -8.76 25.62
C THR A 112 6.53 -8.76 26.87
N CYS A 113 6.27 -7.58 27.45
CA CYS A 113 5.59 -7.47 28.74
C CYS A 113 4.12 -7.06 28.65
N LYS A 114 3.61 -6.79 27.43
CA LYS A 114 2.23 -6.34 27.15
C LYS A 114 1.83 -5.01 27.81
N ALA A 115 2.79 -4.25 28.33
CA ALA A 115 2.51 -2.93 28.86
C ALA A 115 2.06 -1.99 27.75
N GLU A 116 1.14 -1.08 28.09
CA GLU A 116 0.75 0.02 27.23
C GLU A 116 1.93 1.01 27.09
N LEU A 117 2.18 1.47 25.87
CA LEU A 117 3.35 2.27 25.47
C LEU A 117 2.90 3.61 24.93
N GLN A 118 3.70 4.66 25.17
CA GLN A 118 3.50 5.93 24.48
C GLN A 118 4.14 5.91 23.08
N PRO A 119 3.58 6.63 22.08
CA PRO A 119 4.12 6.68 20.71
C PRO A 119 5.59 7.12 20.64
N GLU A 120 6.01 8.02 21.52
CA GLU A 120 7.36 8.60 21.59
C GLU A 120 8.41 7.69 22.25
N TRP A 121 8.01 6.59 22.88
CA TRP A 121 8.94 5.68 23.54
C TRP A 121 9.64 4.75 22.54
N MET A 122 10.97 4.85 22.51
CA MET A 122 11.85 4.00 21.70
C MET A 122 12.00 2.58 22.28
N ASP A 123 11.96 2.48 23.61
CA ASP A 123 12.04 1.23 24.37
C ASP A 123 10.89 1.15 25.36
N CYS A 124 10.42 -0.05 25.67
CA CYS A 124 9.43 -0.24 26.72
C CYS A 124 10.03 0.11 28.10
N PRO A 125 9.51 1.09 28.85
CA PRO A 125 10.10 1.49 30.14
C PRO A 125 9.99 0.40 31.21
N TYR A 126 9.10 -0.57 31.02
CA TYR A 126 8.84 -1.65 31.98
C TYR A 126 9.72 -2.88 31.81
N CYS A 127 10.27 -3.12 30.61
CA CYS A 127 11.07 -4.33 30.34
C CYS A 127 12.23 -4.10 29.37
N LEU A 128 12.46 -2.86 28.95
CA LEU A 128 13.53 -2.41 28.06
C LEU A 128 13.54 -3.12 26.69
N THR A 129 12.41 -3.73 26.30
CA THR A 129 12.27 -4.28 24.95
C THR A 129 12.27 -3.15 23.93
N PRO A 130 13.19 -3.15 22.95
CA PRO A 130 13.20 -2.15 21.89
C PRO A 130 11.94 -2.25 21.03
N ARG A 131 11.32 -1.11 20.72
CA ARG A 131 10.11 -1.06 19.90
C ARG A 131 10.40 -1.36 18.42
N PHE A 132 11.62 -1.07 17.97
CA PHE A 132 12.06 -1.20 16.57
C PHE A 132 13.27 -2.14 16.48
N ALA A 133 13.18 -3.35 17.00
CA ALA A 133 14.16 -4.38 16.68
C ALA A 133 13.94 -4.86 15.24
N ASN A 134 14.94 -4.66 14.37
CA ASN A 134 14.92 -5.21 13.01
C ASN A 134 14.83 -6.73 13.08
N ASN A 135 13.80 -7.31 12.48
CA ASN A 135 13.74 -8.73 12.16
C ASN A 135 13.72 -8.87 10.64
#